data_AF-A0A958AHC9-F1
#
_entry.id   AF-A0A958AHC9-F1
#
_cell.length_a   1.000
_cell.length_b   1.000
_cell.length_c   1.000
_cell.angle_alpha   90.00
_cell.angle_beta   90.00
_cell.angle_gamma   90.00
#
_symmetry.space_group_name_H-M   'P 1'
#
loop_
_entity.id
_entity.type
_entity.pdbx_description
1 polymer ?
#
loop_
_entity_poly.entity_id
_entity_poly.type
_entity_poly.pdbx_seq_one_letter_code
_entity_poly.pdbx_strand_id
1 'polypeptide(L)' 'MMTAESAEEGIPCRIMLVEHIGATNLFYVDLQGQRLVVTTDADFYLPPATNAVLHFNPAKVHFFAAEGGRNLTL' A
#
# COMPACT_ATOMS: atom_id res chain seq x y z
N MET A 1 18.24 -29.13 3.37
CA MET A 1 18.61 -27.70 3.36
C MET A 1 17.58 -27.01 2.48
N MET A 2 16.46 -26.56 3.06
CA MET A 2 15.42 -25.79 2.36
C MET A 2 15.79 -24.32 2.54
N THR A 3 15.96 -23.61 1.43
CA THR A 3 16.12 -22.15 1.43
C THR A 3 14.82 -21.54 1.93
N ALA A 4 14.90 -20.75 3.01
CA ALA A 4 13.81 -19.89 3.41
C ALA A 4 13.64 -18.81 2.34
N GLU A 5 12.75 -19.06 1.37
CA GLU A 5 12.12 -17.95 0.66
C GLU A 5 11.37 -17.16 1.74
N SER A 6 11.89 -16.00 2.11
CA SER A 6 11.16 -15.03 2.91
C SER A 6 9.94 -14.65 2.08
N ALA A 7 8.79 -15.29 2.35
CA ALA A 7 7.51 -14.79 1.87
C ALA A 7 7.45 -13.32 2.27
N GLU A 8 7.35 -12.41 1.30
CA GLU A 8 7.21 -10.99 1.61
C GLU A 8 5.93 -10.81 2.44
N GLU A 9 6.09 -10.69 3.75
CA GLU A 9 4.98 -10.49 4.68
C GLU A 9 4.36 -9.13 4.37
N GLY A 10 3.21 -9.16 3.70
CA GLY A 10 2.44 -7.97 3.43
C GLY A 10 1.80 -7.41 4.70
N ILE A 11 1.37 -6.15 4.64
CA ILE A 11 0.80 -5.46 5.79
C ILE A 11 -0.73 -5.52 5.69
N PRO A 12 -1.44 -6.09 6.69
CA PRO A 12 -2.90 -6.20 6.66
C PRO A 12 -3.57 -4.82 6.77
N CYS A 13 -4.57 -4.57 5.95
CA CYS A 13 -5.27 -3.30 5.86
C CYS A 13 -6.79 -3.49 5.68
N ARG A 14 -7.53 -2.38 5.77
CA ARG A 14 -8.96 -2.33 5.44
C ARG A 14 -9.23 -1.29 4.36
N ILE A 15 -9.99 -1.68 3.34
CA ILE A 15 -10.48 -0.76 2.31
C ILE A 15 -11.57 0.13 2.93
N MET A 16 -11.40 1.45 2.85
CA MET A 16 -12.33 2.42 3.44
C MET A 16 -13.23 3.06 2.38
N LEU A 17 -12.66 3.42 1.23
CA LEU A 17 -13.35 4.06 0.11
C LEU A 17 -12.66 3.65 -1.20
N VAL A 18 -13.45 3.56 -2.27
CA VAL A 18 -12.95 3.37 -3.64
C VAL A 18 -13.52 4.49 -4.50
N GLU A 19 -12.65 5.22 -5.20
CA GLU A 19 -13.02 6.20 -6.21
C GLU A 19 -12.60 5.69 -7.59
N HIS A 20 -13.54 5.68 -8.53
CA HIS A 20 -13.29 5.28 -9.92
C HIS A 20 -12.96 6.52 -10.76
N ILE A 21 -11.77 6.54 -11.38
CA ILE A 21 -11.30 7.69 -12.17
C ILE A 21 -10.77 7.19 -13.51
N GLY A 22 -11.68 7.05 -14.48
CA GLY A 22 -11.35 6.63 -15.83
C GLY A 22 -10.70 5.24 -15.84
N ALA A 23 -9.40 5.18 -16.15
CA ALA A 23 -8.63 3.94 -16.24
C ALA A 23 -7.99 3.49 -14.90
N THR A 24 -8.20 4.24 -13.81
CA THR A 24 -7.57 3.99 -12.52
C THR A 24 -8.60 4.01 -11.39
N ASN A 25 -8.40 3.16 -10.40
CA ASN A 25 -9.13 3.21 -9.13
C ASN A 25 -8.22 3.79 -8.04
N LEU A 26 -8.75 4.70 -7.22
CA LEU A 26 -8.11 5.13 -5.97
C LEU A 26 -8.75 4.40 -4.79
N PHE A 27 -7.95 3.63 -4.07
CA PHE A 27 -8.33 2.96 -2.83
C PHE A 27 -7.80 3.74 -1.65
N TYR A 28 -8.69 4.26 -0.81
CA TYR A 28 -8.33 4.78 0.49
C TYR A 28 -8.35 3.63 1.47
N VAL A 29 -7.21 3.37 2.11
CA VAL A 29 -7.03 2.22 3.00
C VAL A 29 -6.59 2.66 4.39
N ASP A 30 -7.09 1.97 5.40
CA ASP A 30 -6.59 2.05 6.77
C ASP A 30 -5.59 0.93 7.01
N LEU A 31 -4.38 1.32 7.43
CA LEU A 31 -3.25 0.46 7.73
C LEU A 31 -2.85 0.72 9.18
N GLN A 32 -3.44 -0.03 10.11
CA GLN A 32 -3.17 0.12 11.55
C GLN A 32 -3.34 1.57 12.04
N GLY A 33 -4.39 2.26 11.57
CA GLY A 33 -4.66 3.66 11.92
C GLY A 33 -3.94 4.71 11.06
N GLN A 34 -3.06 4.30 10.14
CA GLN A 34 -2.51 5.18 9.10
C GLN A 34 -3.35 5.11 7.84
N ARG A 35 -3.57 6.25 7.19
CA ARG A 35 -4.32 6.32 5.93
C ARG A 35 -3.39 6.40 4.75
N LEU A 36 -3.57 5.50 3.79
CA LEU A 36 -2.85 5.51 2.51
C LEU A 36 -3.85 5.60 1.36
N VAL A 37 -3.38 6.11 0.23
CA VAL A 37 -4.07 6.04 -1.05
C VAL A 37 -3.28 5.10 -1.96
N VAL A 38 -3.94 4.07 -2.47
CA VAL A 38 -3.37 3.08 -3.38
C VAL A 38 -4.07 3.20 -4.72
N THR A 39 -3.31 3.20 -5.81
CA THR A 39 -3.84 3.27 -7.16
C THR A 39 -3.76 1.89 -7.82
N THR A 40 -4.81 1.47 -8.52
CA THR A 40 -4.79 0.24 -9.34
C THR A 40 -5.38 0.50 -10.71
N ASP A 41 -5.18 -0.43 -11.64
CA ASP A 41 -5.95 -0.46 -12.88
C ASP A 41 -7.45 -0.58 -12.61
N ALA A 42 -8.27 -0.10 -13.54
CA ALA A 42 -9.73 -0.03 -13.38
C ALA A 42 -10.42 -1.41 -13.27
N ASP A 43 -9.78 -2.47 -13.77
CA ASP A 43 -10.28 -3.85 -13.74
C ASP A 43 -10.09 -4.53 -12.38
N PHE A 44 -9.21 -4.00 -11.52
CA PHE A 44 -9.05 -4.47 -10.15
C PHE A 44 -10.06 -3.80 -9.22
N TYR A 45 -10.87 -4.60 -8.52
CA TYR A 45 -11.87 -4.09 -7.58
C TYR A 45 -11.94 -4.91 -6.28
N LEU A 46 -11.92 -4.20 -5.15
CA LEU A 46 -12.32 -4.70 -3.84
C LEU A 46 -13.35 -3.74 -3.24
N PRO A 47 -14.47 -4.23 -2.67
CA PRO A 47 -15.47 -3.35 -2.12
C PRO A 47 -14.97 -2.65 -0.83
N PRO A 48 -15.51 -1.47 -0.48
CA PRO A 48 -15.30 -0.88 0.84
C PRO A 48 -15.62 -1.85 1.98
N ALA A 49 -14.97 -1.63 3.13
CA ALA A 49 -14.99 -2.47 4.32
C ALA A 49 -14.33 -3.86 4.18
N THR A 50 -13.77 -4.19 3.01
CA THR A 50 -12.99 -5.42 2.78
C THR A 50 -11.64 -5.40 3.48
N ASN A 51 -11.25 -6.54 4.06
CA ASN A 51 -9.89 -6.75 4.57
C ASN A 51 -8.98 -7.18 3.42
N ALA A 52 -7.79 -6.59 3.34
CA ALA A 52 -6.81 -6.88 2.31
C ALA A 52 -5.39 -6.91 2.90
N VAL A 53 -4.42 -7.24 2.06
CA VAL A 53 -2.99 -7.21 2.41
C VAL A 53 -2.29 -6.33 1.38
N LEU A 54 -1.52 -5.34 1.85
CA LEU A 54 -0.68 -4.50 1.01
C LEU A 54 0.72 -5.06 0.93
N HIS A 55 1.27 -5.10 -0.29
CA HIS A 55 2.66 -5.37 -0.55
C HIS A 55 3.31 -4.11 -1.11
N PHE A 56 4.49 -3.77 -0.59
CA PHE A 56 5.23 -2.58 -1.01
C PHE A 56 6.44 -3.01 -1.83
N ASN A 57 6.66 -2.35 -2.96
CA ASN A 57 7.90 -2.52 -3.70
C ASN A 57 9.03 -1.78 -2.97
N PRO A 58 10.00 -2.48 -2.37
CA PRO A 58 11.06 -1.84 -1.57
C PRO A 58 11.92 -0.88 -2.40
N ALA A 59 12.05 -1.10 -3.72
CA ALA A 59 12.79 -0.21 -4.62
C ALA A 59 12.10 1.14 -4.87
N LYS A 60 10.85 1.33 -4.41
CA LYS A 60 10.09 2.58 -4.53
C LYS A 60 9.81 3.26 -3.18
N VAL A 61 10.35 2.72 -2.09
CA VAL A 61 10.16 3.28 -0.74
C VAL A 61 11.18 4.40 -0.52
N HIS A 62 10.69 5.55 -0.04
CA HIS A 62 11.51 6.69 0.33
C HIS A 62 11.47 6.89 1.85
N PHE A 63 12.64 7.10 2.45
CA PHE A 63 12.81 7.38 3.87
C PHE A 63 13.12 8.86 4.06
N PHE A 64 12.51 9.48 5.06
CA PHE A 64 12.68 10.88 5.36
C PHE A 64 13.12 11.05 6.81
N ALA A 65 13.99 12.02 7.07
CA ALA A 65 14.37 12.40 8.43
C ALA A 65 13.13 12.87 9.18
N ALA A 66 12.93 12.35 10.40
CA ALA A 66 11.80 12.72 11.25
C ALA A 66 11.78 14.23 11.53
N GLU A 67 12.97 14.82 11.70
CA GLU A 67 13.14 16.27 11.80
C GLU A 67 13.36 16.88 10.42
N GLY A 68 12.46 17.77 10.02
CA GLY A 68 12.60 18.58 8.80
C GLY A 68 12.30 17.87 7.48
N GLY A 69 12.00 16.57 7.47
CA GLY A 69 11.50 15.87 6.29
C GLY A 69 12.51 15.74 5.15
N ARG A 70 13.81 15.83 5.45
CA ARG A 70 14.87 15.65 4.43
C ARG A 70 14.84 14.21 3.92
N ASN A 71 14.80 14.03 2.60
CA ASN A 71 14.91 12.69 1.99
C ASN A 71 16.28 12.08 2.30
N LEU A 72 16.27 10.84 2.78
CA LEU A 72 17.44 10.03 3.13
C LEU A 72 17.68 8.90 2.13
N THR A 73 16.71 8.62 1.26
CA THR A 73 16.86 7.64 0.18
C THR A 73 17.64 8.26 -0.98
N LEU A 74 18.67 7.55 -1.44
CA LEU A 74 19.50 7.90 -2.60
C LEU A 74 18.81 7.55 -3.92
#